data_AF-A0A821F5V4-F1
#
_entry.id   AF-A0A821F5V4-F1
#
_cell.length_a   1.000
_cell.length_b   1.000
_cell.length_c   1.000
_cell.angle_alpha   90.00
_cell.angle_beta   90.00
_cell.angle_gamma   90.00
#
_symmetry.space_group_name_H-M   'P 1'
#
loop_
_entity.id
_entity.type
_entity.pdbx_description
1 polymer ?
#
loop_
_entity_poly.entity_id
_entity_poly.type
_entity_poly.pdbx_seq_one_letter_code
_entity_poly.pdbx_strand_id
1 'polypeptide(L)'
;FRRSKAVVRPQNNNISDTVNADKEEENNHQWDRPIEFVLSLISNSVGLGNVWRFPYLAAQSGGGAFLIPYFTLYFLIGAPLYYLELALGQFTSRGPASAFVLAKGWQGVGFAMIINSILGTLYYNVIIAWALFYFVLSFRKRLLWADCGHWWNSNGCFVPGSPGNTLGANITALNCTLFNCTGGNCTTALSSNFSDSGCQENNT
;
A
#
# COMPACT_ATOMS: atom_id res chain seq x y z
N PHE A 1 -19.85 -14.87 -19.83
CA PHE A 1 -21.28 -15.21 -19.89
C PHE A 1 -21.80 -14.67 -21.23
N ARG A 2 -21.95 -15.53 -22.26
CA ARG A 2 -22.15 -15.11 -23.66
C ARG A 2 -23.54 -14.50 -23.87
N ARG A 3 -23.62 -13.37 -24.58
CA ARG A 3 -24.84 -12.94 -25.28
C ARG A 3 -24.64 -13.03 -26.80
N SER A 4 -25.62 -13.65 -27.47
CA SER A 4 -25.69 -13.85 -28.91
C SER A 4 -25.85 -12.54 -29.69
N LYS A 5 -25.11 -12.39 -30.80
CA LYS A 5 -25.26 -11.29 -31.76
C LYS A 5 -26.50 -11.52 -32.64
N ALA A 6 -27.30 -10.47 -32.85
CA ALA A 6 -28.31 -10.40 -33.90
C ALA A 6 -27.66 -10.01 -35.23
N VAL A 7 -28.10 -10.65 -36.31
CA VAL A 7 -27.63 -10.49 -37.70
C VAL A 7 -28.31 -9.28 -38.35
N VAL A 8 -27.55 -8.39 -38.99
CA VAL A 8 -28.06 -7.35 -39.90
C VAL A 8 -27.30 -7.42 -41.22
N ARG A 9 -28.04 -7.45 -42.35
CA ARG A 9 -27.57 -7.57 -43.75
C ARG A 9 -27.16 -6.20 -44.33
N PRO A 10 -26.35 -6.14 -45.41
CA PRO A 10 -25.61 -4.94 -45.80
C PRO A 10 -26.35 -4.07 -46.84
N GLN A 11 -25.99 -2.78 -46.86
CA GLN A 11 -26.15 -1.87 -48.00
C GLN A 11 -24.83 -1.12 -48.25
N ASN A 12 -24.29 -1.30 -49.46
CA ASN A 12 -23.28 -0.51 -50.20
C ASN A 12 -23.45 1.02 -50.01
N ASN A 13 -22.47 1.93 -50.16
CA ASN A 13 -21.07 1.90 -50.61
C ASN A 13 -20.42 3.28 -50.32
N ASN A 14 -19.11 3.29 -50.06
CA ASN A 14 -18.15 4.39 -50.32
C ASN A 14 -18.10 5.62 -49.38
N ILE A 15 -18.46 5.46 -48.11
CA ILE A 15 -18.17 6.42 -47.01
C ILE A 15 -17.76 5.68 -45.72
N SER A 16 -17.21 4.48 -45.89
CA SER A 16 -16.92 3.55 -44.81
C SER A 16 -15.53 3.71 -44.20
N ASP A 17 -14.51 4.16 -44.94
CA ASP A 17 -13.14 3.91 -44.48
C ASP A 17 -12.62 4.93 -43.45
N THR A 18 -13.24 6.11 -43.33
CA THR A 18 -12.92 7.11 -42.29
C THR A 18 -13.89 7.11 -41.11
N VAL A 19 -15.01 6.39 -41.21
CA VAL A 19 -15.99 6.25 -40.12
C VAL A 19 -15.86 4.90 -39.42
N ASN A 20 -15.09 3.96 -39.99
CA ASN A 20 -14.84 2.65 -39.40
C ASN A 20 -13.71 2.63 -38.35
N ALA A 21 -12.79 3.62 -38.35
CA ALA A 21 -11.73 3.70 -37.34
C ALA A 21 -12.28 3.99 -35.92
N ASP A 22 -13.43 4.67 -35.84
CA ASP A 22 -14.07 5.04 -34.57
C ASP A 22 -15.23 4.09 -34.20
N LYS A 23 -15.54 3.10 -35.05
CA LYS A 23 -16.68 2.16 -34.86
C LYS A 23 -16.26 0.71 -34.65
N GLU A 24 -14.98 0.37 -34.73
CA GLU A 24 -14.48 -0.97 -34.39
C GLU A 24 -14.07 -1.14 -32.91
N GLU A 25 -14.05 -0.07 -32.13
CA GLU A 25 -13.71 -0.11 -30.70
C GLU A 25 -14.91 -0.36 -29.76
N GLU A 26 -16.08 -0.72 -30.30
CA GLU A 26 -17.22 -1.24 -29.52
C GLU A 26 -17.24 -2.78 -29.48
N ASN A 27 -16.09 -3.42 -29.69
CA ASN A 27 -15.89 -4.77 -29.18
C ASN A 27 -15.56 -4.64 -27.70
N ASN A 28 -16.60 -4.80 -26.85
CA ASN A 28 -16.44 -4.98 -25.40
C ASN A 28 -15.19 -5.83 -25.14
N HIS A 29 -14.14 -5.21 -24.57
CA HIS A 29 -12.92 -5.88 -24.13
C HIS A 29 -13.29 -6.87 -23.03
N GLN A 30 -13.75 -8.05 -23.43
CA GLN A 30 -14.12 -9.13 -22.55
C GLN A 30 -12.83 -9.88 -22.18
N TRP A 31 -12.63 -10.10 -20.89
CA TRP A 31 -11.57 -10.96 -20.39
C TRP A 31 -11.61 -12.32 -21.09
N ASP A 32 -10.47 -12.76 -21.64
CA ASP A 32 -10.36 -14.02 -22.38
C ASP A 32 -10.58 -15.21 -21.42
N ARG A 33 -10.09 -15.07 -20.18
CA ARG A 33 -10.29 -16.06 -19.12
C ARG A 33 -10.77 -15.42 -17.82
N PRO A 34 -11.72 -16.06 -17.09
CA PRO A 34 -12.20 -15.54 -15.81
C PRO A 34 -11.10 -15.45 -14.74
N ILE A 35 -10.04 -16.26 -14.87
CA ILE A 35 -8.90 -16.22 -13.96
C ILE A 35 -8.09 -14.93 -14.09
N GLU A 36 -8.02 -14.33 -15.29
CA GLU A 36 -7.32 -13.07 -15.52
C GLU A 36 -8.02 -11.94 -14.79
N PHE A 37 -9.36 -11.92 -14.87
CA PHE A 37 -10.18 -10.98 -14.12
C PHE A 37 -9.97 -11.14 -12.60
N VAL A 38 -10.04 -12.36 -12.07
CA VAL A 38 -9.84 -12.61 -10.64
C VAL A 38 -8.43 -12.22 -10.20
N LEU A 39 -7.41 -12.50 -11.01
CA LEU A 39 -6.03 -12.14 -10.70
C LEU A 39 -5.85 -10.61 -10.66
N SER A 40 -6.47 -9.88 -11.59
CA SER A 40 -6.49 -8.41 -11.55
C SER A 40 -7.19 -7.88 -10.29
N LEU A 41 -8.29 -8.51 -9.86
CA LEU A 41 -8.97 -8.14 -8.62
C LEU A 41 -8.11 -8.39 -7.38
N ILE A 42 -7.47 -9.55 -7.29
CA ILE A 42 -6.57 -9.88 -6.17
C ILE A 42 -5.41 -8.89 -6.13
N SER A 43 -4.81 -8.57 -7.28
CA SER A 43 -3.75 -7.57 -7.38
C SER A 43 -4.20 -6.18 -6.94
N ASN A 44 -5.46 -5.81 -7.19
CA ASN A 44 -6.01 -4.53 -6.73
C ASN A 44 -6.34 -4.53 -5.23
N SER A 45 -6.72 -5.68 -4.67
CA SER A 45 -7.10 -5.82 -3.25
C SER A 45 -5.88 -5.94 -2.31
N VAL A 46 -4.75 -6.44 -2.79
CA VAL A 46 -3.53 -6.62 -1.99
C VAL A 46 -2.54 -5.50 -2.26
N GLY A 47 -2.29 -4.65 -1.26
CA GLY A 47 -1.32 -3.55 -1.35
C GLY A 47 -0.30 -3.53 -0.22
N LEU A 48 0.73 -2.68 -0.36
CA LEU A 48 1.80 -2.49 0.65
C LEU A 48 1.23 -2.13 2.04
N GLY A 49 0.08 -1.44 2.06
CA GLY A 49 -0.67 -1.15 3.28
C GLY A 49 -0.98 -2.38 4.13
N ASN A 50 -1.31 -3.51 3.51
CA ASN A 50 -1.64 -4.75 4.23
C ASN A 50 -0.42 -5.36 4.94
N VAL A 51 0.79 -5.09 4.45
CA VAL A 51 2.03 -5.68 5.00
C VAL A 51 2.46 -4.99 6.28
N TRP A 52 2.35 -3.66 6.37
CA TRP A 52 2.90 -2.89 7.49
C TRP A 52 1.87 -2.26 8.42
N ARG A 53 0.69 -1.88 7.92
CA ARG A 53 -0.30 -1.07 8.66
C ARG A 53 -1.16 -1.99 9.48
N PHE A 54 -1.54 -3.14 8.90
CA PHE A 54 -2.33 -4.14 9.59
C PHE A 54 -1.59 -4.70 10.81
N PRO A 55 -0.33 -5.16 10.71
CA PRO A 55 0.38 -5.65 11.90
C PRO A 55 0.62 -4.55 12.94
N TYR A 56 0.96 -3.35 12.50
CA TYR A 56 1.15 -2.20 13.40
C TYR A 56 -0.13 -1.89 14.19
N LEU A 57 -1.27 -1.82 13.52
CA LEU A 57 -2.54 -1.48 14.15
C LEU A 57 -3.04 -2.61 15.07
N ALA A 58 -2.87 -3.86 14.65
CA ALA A 58 -3.18 -5.03 15.47
C ALA A 58 -2.31 -5.06 16.73
N ALA A 59 -1.00 -4.82 16.61
CA ALA A 59 -0.09 -4.79 17.76
C ALA A 59 -0.48 -3.71 18.78
N GLN A 60 -0.85 -2.51 18.31
CA GLN A 60 -1.24 -1.41 19.20
C GLN A 60 -2.63 -1.61 19.84
N SER A 61 -3.56 -2.29 19.15
CA SER A 61 -4.96 -2.42 19.55
C SER A 61 -5.28 -3.73 20.31
N GLY A 62 -4.30 -4.31 20.99
CA GLY A 62 -4.49 -5.53 21.80
C GLY A 62 -4.29 -6.85 21.04
N GLY A 63 -3.47 -6.84 19.98
CA GLY A 63 -3.06 -8.03 19.23
C GLY A 63 -4.22 -8.73 18.53
N GLY A 64 -4.43 -10.00 18.87
CA GLY A 64 -5.45 -10.85 18.24
C GLY A 64 -6.90 -10.42 18.50
N ALA A 65 -7.18 -9.70 19.59
CA ALA A 65 -8.53 -9.22 19.90
C ALA A 65 -9.06 -8.21 18.87
N PHE A 66 -8.17 -7.49 18.18
CA PHE A 66 -8.49 -6.55 17.10
C PHE A 66 -9.11 -7.24 15.87
N LEU A 67 -8.92 -8.55 15.70
CA LEU A 67 -9.47 -9.30 14.56
C LEU A 67 -11.01 -9.38 14.58
N ILE A 68 -11.61 -9.41 15.77
CA ILE A 68 -13.07 -9.55 15.92
C ILE A 68 -13.81 -8.34 15.31
N PRO A 69 -13.52 -7.08 15.69
CA PRO A 69 -14.13 -5.91 15.05
C PRO A 69 -13.69 -5.76 13.58
N TYR A 70 -12.46 -6.14 13.23
CA TYR A 70 -11.96 -6.07 11.86
C TYR A 70 -12.79 -6.93 10.90
N PHE A 71 -12.99 -8.22 11.21
CA PHE A 71 -13.82 -9.10 10.37
C PHE A 71 -15.30 -8.72 10.40
N THR A 72 -15.82 -8.27 11.54
CA THR A 72 -17.21 -7.80 11.64
C THR A 72 -17.46 -6.63 10.70
N LEU A 73 -16.60 -5.60 10.69
CA LEU A 73 -16.71 -4.47 9.76
C LEU A 73 -16.45 -4.88 8.30
N TYR A 74 -15.53 -5.83 8.08
CA TYR A 74 -15.28 -6.37 6.75
C TYR A 74 -16.54 -7.04 6.17
N PHE A 75 -17.21 -7.92 6.90
CA PHE A 75 -18.40 -8.59 6.40
C PHE A 75 -19.63 -7.67 6.31
N LEU A 76 -19.78 -6.71 7.23
CA LEU A 76 -20.93 -5.81 7.24
C LEU A 76 -20.83 -4.67 6.22
N ILE A 77 -19.64 -4.13 6.00
CA ILE A 77 -19.45 -2.92 5.19
C ILE A 77 -18.49 -3.19 4.03
N GLY A 78 -17.36 -3.83 4.29
CA GLY A 78 -16.32 -4.07 3.28
C GLY A 78 -16.79 -4.93 2.10
N ALA A 79 -17.26 -6.15 2.38
CA ALA A 79 -17.68 -7.10 1.35
C ALA A 79 -18.92 -6.61 0.56
N PRO A 80 -19.97 -6.03 1.18
CA PRO A 80 -21.10 -5.48 0.44
C PRO A 80 -20.72 -4.30 -0.47
N LEU A 81 -19.87 -3.37 0.00
CA LEU A 81 -19.41 -2.25 -0.82
C LEU A 81 -18.52 -2.71 -1.97
N TYR A 82 -17.62 -3.67 -1.72
CA TYR A 82 -16.78 -4.24 -2.77
C TYR A 82 -17.62 -4.94 -3.84
N TYR A 83 -18.62 -5.74 -3.43
CA TYR A 83 -19.53 -6.39 -4.37
C TYR A 83 -20.35 -5.38 -5.17
N LEU A 84 -20.83 -4.30 -4.52
CA LEU A 84 -21.57 -3.23 -5.19
C LEU A 84 -20.72 -2.57 -6.28
N GLU A 85 -19.47 -2.23 -5.99
CA GLU A 85 -18.56 -1.62 -6.96
C GLU A 85 -18.33 -2.54 -8.17
N LEU A 86 -18.09 -3.84 -7.94
CA LEU A 86 -17.94 -4.81 -9.00
C LEU A 86 -19.21 -4.98 -9.84
N ALA A 87 -20.37 -5.07 -9.19
CA ALA A 87 -21.65 -5.20 -9.87
C ALA A 87 -21.97 -3.96 -10.73
N LEU A 88 -21.68 -2.75 -10.21
CA LEU A 88 -21.85 -1.49 -10.95
C LEU A 88 -20.90 -1.41 -12.15
N GLY A 89 -19.64 -1.80 -11.98
CA GLY A 89 -18.67 -1.84 -13.08
C GLY A 89 -19.09 -2.80 -14.20
N GLN A 90 -19.57 -3.99 -13.84
CA GLN A 90 -20.07 -4.96 -14.82
C GLN A 90 -21.39 -4.53 -15.49
N PHE A 91 -22.31 -3.93 -14.73
CA PHE A 91 -23.61 -3.49 -15.24
C PHE A 91 -23.48 -2.33 -16.23
N THR A 92 -22.69 -1.31 -15.88
CA THR A 92 -22.59 -0.11 -16.70
C THR A 92 -21.59 -0.27 -17.84
N SER A 93 -20.59 -1.17 -17.72
CA SER A 93 -19.54 -1.42 -18.73
C SER A 93 -18.88 -0.13 -19.24
N ARG A 94 -18.82 0.91 -18.38
CA ARG A 94 -18.21 2.21 -18.65
C ARG A 94 -17.35 2.63 -17.47
N GLY A 95 -16.48 3.62 -17.69
CA GLY A 95 -15.61 4.16 -16.65
C GLY A 95 -16.35 4.87 -15.51
N PRO A 96 -15.67 5.12 -14.37
CA PRO A 96 -16.30 5.62 -13.14
C PRO A 96 -17.00 6.98 -13.29
N ALA A 97 -16.51 7.88 -14.15
CA ALA A 97 -17.17 9.17 -14.41
C ALA A 97 -18.53 9.04 -15.13
N SER A 98 -18.71 8.01 -15.95
CA SER A 98 -19.95 7.71 -16.68
C SER A 98 -20.72 6.52 -16.10
N ALA A 99 -20.24 5.92 -15.01
CA ALA A 99 -20.90 4.84 -14.30
C ALA A 99 -22.19 5.32 -13.59
N PHE A 100 -22.19 6.56 -13.09
CA PHE A 100 -23.30 7.15 -12.32
C PHE A 100 -24.37 7.85 -13.18
N VAL A 101 -24.50 7.51 -14.46
CA VAL A 101 -25.53 8.11 -15.35
C VAL A 101 -26.96 7.89 -14.84
N LEU A 102 -27.20 6.79 -14.10
CA LEU A 102 -28.49 6.47 -13.49
C LEU A 102 -28.88 7.42 -12.34
N ALA A 103 -27.90 8.08 -11.71
CA ALA A 103 -28.09 8.99 -10.59
C ALA A 103 -27.26 10.26 -10.80
N LYS A 104 -27.81 11.22 -11.57
CA LYS A 104 -27.12 12.46 -11.96
C LYS A 104 -26.55 13.29 -10.80
N GLY A 105 -27.15 13.17 -9.60
CA GLY A 105 -26.62 13.80 -8.38
C GLY A 105 -25.31 13.20 -7.84
N TRP A 106 -24.98 11.96 -8.23
CA TRP A 106 -23.80 11.23 -7.78
C TRP A 106 -22.66 11.27 -8.80
N GLN A 107 -22.81 12.05 -9.87
CA GLN A 107 -21.78 12.20 -10.91
C GLN A 107 -20.46 12.73 -10.35
N GLY A 108 -20.50 13.55 -9.28
CA GLY A 108 -19.31 14.03 -8.57
C GLY A 108 -18.47 12.92 -7.93
N VAL A 109 -19.09 11.81 -7.53
CA VAL A 109 -18.39 10.65 -6.93
C VAL A 109 -17.46 10.00 -7.98
N GLY A 110 -17.93 9.87 -9.22
CA GLY A 110 -17.13 9.33 -10.32
C GLY A 110 -15.88 10.17 -10.62
N PHE A 111 -16.00 11.50 -10.58
CA PHE A 111 -14.84 12.40 -10.72
C PHE A 111 -13.90 12.32 -9.51
N ALA A 112 -14.44 12.25 -8.29
CA ALA A 112 -13.64 12.07 -7.09
C ALA A 112 -12.84 10.75 -7.11
N MET A 113 -13.42 9.66 -7.62
CA MET A 113 -12.72 8.38 -7.81
C MET A 113 -11.53 8.50 -8.77
N ILE A 114 -11.68 9.25 -9.87
CA ILE A 114 -10.59 9.48 -10.83
C ILE A 114 -9.47 10.30 -10.19
N ILE A 115 -9.81 11.40 -9.51
CA ILE A 115 -8.83 12.24 -8.81
C ILE A 115 -8.08 11.44 -7.74
N ASN A 116 -8.80 10.65 -6.93
CA ASN A 116 -8.20 9.79 -5.92
C ASN A 116 -7.26 8.75 -6.54
N SER A 117 -7.62 8.18 -7.70
CA SER A 117 -6.76 7.24 -8.42
C SER A 117 -5.47 7.90 -8.92
N ILE A 118 -5.54 9.14 -9.44
CA ILE A 118 -4.36 9.88 -9.90
C ILE A 118 -3.44 10.20 -8.71
N LEU A 119 -3.98 10.73 -7.62
CA LEU A 119 -3.21 11.05 -6.42
C LEU A 119 -2.57 9.80 -5.81
N GLY A 120 -3.32 8.71 -5.72
CA GLY A 120 -2.81 7.41 -5.27
C GLY A 120 -1.67 6.93 -6.15
N THR A 121 -1.83 6.97 -7.48
CA THR A 121 -0.80 6.53 -8.43
C THR A 121 0.50 7.33 -8.28
N LEU A 122 0.42 8.66 -8.16
CA LEU A 122 1.60 9.52 -7.97
C LEU A 122 2.34 9.19 -6.66
N TYR A 123 1.60 9.02 -5.57
CA TYR A 123 2.17 8.70 -4.27
C TYR A 123 2.81 7.30 -4.24
N TYR A 124 2.10 6.27 -4.71
CA TYR A 124 2.57 4.89 -4.66
C TYR A 124 3.76 4.64 -5.59
N ASN A 125 3.83 5.29 -6.75
CA ASN A 125 4.97 5.15 -7.66
C ASN A 125 6.29 5.60 -7.03
N VAL A 126 6.29 6.64 -6.18
CA VAL A 126 7.49 7.07 -5.45
C VAL A 126 7.94 6.00 -4.46
N ILE A 127 7.01 5.36 -3.75
CA ILE A 127 7.33 4.27 -2.82
C ILE A 127 7.90 3.07 -3.56
N ILE A 128 7.32 2.70 -4.70
CA ILE A 128 7.84 1.61 -5.54
C ILE A 128 9.25 1.95 -6.04
N ALA A 129 9.50 3.19 -6.45
CA ALA A 129 10.83 3.63 -6.87
C ALA A 129 11.87 3.50 -5.74
N TRP A 130 11.50 3.87 -4.50
CA TRP A 130 12.37 3.66 -3.34
C TRP A 130 12.58 2.18 -3.05
N ALA A 131 11.53 1.35 -3.10
CA ALA A 131 11.64 -0.09 -2.89
C ALA A 131 12.58 -0.73 -3.91
N LEU A 132 12.48 -0.38 -5.20
CA LEU A 132 13.37 -0.84 -6.25
C LEU A 132 14.81 -0.35 -6.06
N PHE A 133 14.98 0.91 -5.65
CA PHE A 133 16.30 1.46 -5.33
C PHE A 133 16.98 0.66 -4.20
N TYR A 134 16.29 0.44 -3.07
CA TYR A 134 16.81 -0.35 -1.96
C TYR A 134 16.97 -1.84 -2.31
N PHE A 135 16.11 -2.40 -3.17
CA PHE A 135 16.21 -3.76 -3.68
C PHE A 135 17.52 -3.96 -4.46
N VAL A 136 17.85 -3.05 -5.38
CA VAL A 136 19.11 -3.12 -6.14
C VAL A 136 20.33 -2.94 -5.22
N LEU A 137 20.26 -2.04 -4.23
CA LEU A 137 21.33 -1.83 -3.27
C LEU A 137 21.55 -3.03 -2.32
N SER A 138 20.56 -3.91 -2.17
CA SER A 138 20.65 -5.11 -1.34
C SER A 138 21.56 -6.19 -1.93
N PHE A 139 21.89 -6.14 -3.22
CA PHE A 139 22.86 -7.06 -3.84
C PHE A 139 24.32 -6.74 -3.51
N ARG A 140 24.60 -5.68 -2.75
CA ARG A 140 25.97 -5.36 -2.32
C ARG A 140 26.42 -6.30 -1.19
N LYS A 141 27.71 -6.66 -1.19
CA LYS A 141 28.33 -7.53 -0.16
C LYS A 141 28.20 -6.97 1.26
N ARG A 142 28.26 -5.65 1.41
CA ARG A 142 27.91 -4.93 2.65
C ARG A 142 26.77 -3.97 2.34
N LEU A 143 25.73 -4.02 3.16
CA LEU A 143 24.55 -3.18 3.02
C LEU A 143 24.88 -1.78 3.54
N LEU A 144 24.46 -0.74 2.82
CA LEU A 144 24.81 0.64 3.14
C LEU A 144 24.19 1.14 4.46
N TRP A 145 23.16 0.47 4.95
CA TRP A 145 22.49 0.78 6.22
C TRP A 145 22.96 -0.12 7.37
N ALA A 146 23.97 -0.96 7.14
CA ALA A 146 24.56 -1.80 8.21
C ALA A 146 25.67 -1.08 8.98
N ASP A 147 26.37 -0.12 8.35
CA ASP A 147 27.56 0.52 8.90
C ASP A 147 27.41 2.06 8.95
N CYS A 148 27.99 2.69 9.98
CA CYS A 148 27.96 4.15 10.16
C CYS A 148 29.06 4.92 9.40
N GLY A 149 29.87 4.28 8.56
CA GLY A 149 31.02 4.89 7.87
C GLY A 149 30.71 5.63 6.57
N HIS A 150 29.60 6.35 6.47
CA HIS A 150 29.15 7.02 5.24
C HIS A 150 28.99 8.52 5.44
N TRP A 151 29.15 9.30 4.36
CA TRP A 151 29.16 10.77 4.43
C TRP A 151 27.82 11.38 4.82
N TRP A 152 26.72 10.64 4.68
CA TRP A 152 25.38 11.07 5.10
C TRP A 152 25.07 10.75 6.56
N ASN A 153 25.96 10.04 7.28
CA ASN A 153 25.73 9.68 8.67
C ASN A 153 26.15 10.83 9.59
N SER A 154 25.35 11.08 10.62
CA SER A 154 25.62 12.09 11.64
C SER A 154 26.42 11.50 12.82
N ASN A 155 26.90 12.38 13.70
CA ASN A 155 27.64 12.00 14.93
C ASN A 155 26.82 11.16 15.92
N GLY A 156 25.50 11.02 15.72
CA GLY A 156 24.61 10.17 16.52
C GLY A 156 24.40 8.77 15.95
N CYS A 157 25.12 8.38 14.89
CA CYS A 157 24.97 7.06 14.28
C CYS A 157 25.54 5.96 15.19
N PHE A 158 24.73 4.92 15.46
CA PHE A 158 25.09 3.81 16.36
C PHE A 158 24.96 2.46 15.64
N VAL A 159 25.99 1.63 15.76
CA VAL A 159 25.99 0.23 15.27
C VAL A 159 26.05 -0.72 16.47
N PRO A 160 25.03 -1.57 16.71
CA PRO A 160 25.07 -2.56 17.79
C PRO A 160 26.24 -3.52 17.61
N GLY A 161 27.08 -3.70 18.64
CA GLY A 161 28.18 -4.68 18.64
C GLY A 161 29.47 -4.26 17.92
N SER A 162 29.61 -3.00 17.47
CA SER A 162 30.87 -2.51 16.89
C SER A 162 31.88 -2.13 17.99
N PRO A 163 33.14 -2.63 17.94
CA PRO A 163 34.17 -2.38 18.95
C PRO A 163 34.71 -0.94 18.99
N GLY A 164 34.17 -0.02 18.17
CA GLY A 164 34.54 1.40 18.13
C GLY A 164 33.49 2.36 18.70
N ASN A 165 32.35 1.87 19.19
CA ASN A 165 31.28 2.70 19.72
C ASN A 165 31.42 2.88 21.24
N THR A 166 32.59 3.33 21.70
CA THR A 166 32.70 3.93 23.02
C THR A 166 31.98 5.26 22.97
N LEU A 167 30.75 5.28 23.46
CA LEU A 167 30.04 6.48 23.85
C LEU A 167 30.95 7.29 24.79
N GLY A 168 31.68 8.25 24.24
CA GLY A 168 32.09 9.46 24.96
C GLY A 168 30.89 10.39 25.16
N ALA A 169 29.69 9.84 25.31
CA ALA A 169 28.48 10.58 25.64
C ALA A 169 28.32 10.52 27.15
N ASN A 170 28.32 11.70 27.78
CA ASN A 170 28.00 11.86 29.19
C ASN A 170 26.61 11.21 29.43
N ILE A 171 26.58 10.11 30.18
CA ILE A 171 25.46 9.14 30.28
C ILE A 171 24.34 9.68 31.20
N THR A 172 23.87 10.90 30.95
CA THR A 172 22.73 11.50 31.65
C THR A 172 21.56 11.80 30.73
N ALA A 173 21.71 11.70 29.40
CA ALA A 173 20.67 12.08 28.44
C ALA A 173 19.93 10.91 27.75
N LEU A 174 20.23 9.65 28.07
CA LEU A 174 19.61 8.48 27.42
C LEU A 174 18.85 7.62 28.44
N ASN A 175 17.87 8.21 29.10
CA ASN A 175 17.01 7.49 30.06
C ASN A 175 15.87 6.69 29.41
N CYS A 176 15.87 6.52 28.08
CA CYS A 176 14.88 5.67 27.37
C CYS A 176 15.51 4.65 26.41
N THR A 177 16.79 4.31 26.58
CA THR A 177 17.37 3.08 25.99
C THR A 177 18.22 2.39 27.04
N LEU A 178 17.74 1.25 27.51
CA LEU A 178 18.28 0.48 28.63
C LEU A 178 19.66 -0.13 28.27
N PHE A 179 20.72 0.68 28.36
CA PHE A 179 22.11 0.22 28.31
C PHE A 179 22.75 0.52 29.68
N ASN A 180 22.98 -0.52 30.49
CA ASN A 180 23.77 -0.40 31.70
C ASN A 180 25.25 -0.59 31.34
N CYS A 181 25.96 0.52 31.22
CA CYS A 181 27.39 0.52 30.89
C CYS A 181 28.20 0.85 32.14
N THR A 182 28.98 -0.12 32.62
CA THR A 182 30.00 0.10 33.65
C THR A 182 31.38 -0.14 33.03
N GLY A 183 32.27 0.84 33.16
CA GLY A 183 33.68 0.70 32.78
C GLY A 183 33.96 0.45 31.29
N GLY A 184 33.13 0.98 30.38
CA GLY A 184 33.36 0.88 28.94
C GLY A 184 32.88 -0.43 28.28
N ASN A 185 32.26 -1.34 29.05
CA ASN A 185 31.59 -2.52 28.52
C ASN A 185 30.08 -2.38 28.66
N CYS A 186 29.37 -2.25 27.54
CA CYS A 186 27.91 -2.20 27.49
C CYS A 186 27.39 -3.59 27.13
N THR A 187 26.67 -4.24 28.04
CA THR A 187 25.96 -5.48 27.76
C THR A 187 24.49 -5.18 27.48
N THR A 188 23.90 -5.88 26.51
CA THR A 188 22.45 -5.85 26.29
C THR A 188 21.78 -6.55 27.48
N ALA A 189 21.31 -5.79 28.46
CA ALA A 189 20.43 -6.35 29.47
C ALA A 189 19.07 -6.59 28.81
N LEU A 190 18.80 -7.83 28.42
CA LEU A 190 17.45 -8.28 28.10
C LEU A 190 16.68 -8.35 29.42
N SER A 191 16.27 -7.20 29.97
CA SER A 191 15.40 -7.18 31.14
C SER A 191 14.02 -7.63 30.69
N SER A 192 13.61 -8.83 31.11
CA SER A 192 12.34 -9.48 30.82
C SER A 192 11.10 -8.80 31.42
N ASN A 193 11.15 -7.51 31.76
CA ASN A 193 10.04 -6.77 32.34
C ASN A 193 9.83 -5.47 31.56
N PHE A 194 9.14 -5.59 30.43
CA PHE A 194 8.50 -4.45 29.78
C PHE A 194 7.24 -4.13 30.59
N SER A 195 7.31 -3.10 31.43
CA SER A 195 6.15 -2.48 32.07
C SER A 195 6.10 -1.02 31.63
N ASP A 196 5.01 -0.69 30.94
CA ASP A 196 4.67 0.53 30.20
C ASP A 196 4.50 1.80 31.07
N SER A 197 5.42 2.08 31.99
CA SER A 197 5.27 3.26 32.86
C SER A 197 6.60 3.93 33.19
N GLY A 198 6.90 5.02 32.48
CA GLY A 198 7.77 6.07 33.01
C GLY A 198 8.96 6.49 32.14
N CYS A 199 8.71 7.03 30.95
CA CYS A 199 9.64 8.01 30.36
C CYS A 199 9.00 9.40 30.49
N GLN A 200 9.05 9.99 31.68
CA GLN A 200 8.79 11.42 31.84
C GLN A 200 10.09 12.19 31.61
N GLU A 201 10.01 13.18 30.72
CA GLU A 201 10.99 14.26 30.59
C GLU A 201 11.17 14.95 31.94
N ASN A 202 12.36 14.86 32.54
CA ASN A 202 12.78 15.85 33.52
C ASN A 202 13.89 16.69 32.90
N ASN A 203 13.47 17.86 32.42
CA ASN A 203 14.29 19.04 32.22
C ASN A 203 14.98 19.42 33.54
N THR A 204 16.31 19.50 33.51
CA THR A 204 17.11 20.55 34.16
C THR A 204 18.50 20.57 33.53
#